data_AF-A4F8B6-F1
#
_entry.id   AF-A4F8B6-F1
#
_cell.length_a   1.000
_cell.length_b   1.000
_cell.length_c   1.000
_cell.angle_alpha   90.00
_cell.angle_beta   90.00
_cell.angle_gamma   90.00
#
_symmetry.space_group_name_H-M   'P 1'
#
loop_
_entity.id
_entity.type
_entity.pdbx_description
1 polymer ?
#
loop_
_entity_poly.entity_id
_entity_poly.type
_entity_poly.pdbx_seq_one_letter_code
_entity_poly.pdbx_strand_id
1 'polypeptide(L)'
;METPHPRTHVHAAAALAASAVTLLAFLTASVLPRGEILFVIPAWVTPLAAALGVTAAAAMMFRHHSVTTALTAIALGMLLLAAGGVFFDIAMPINYLFVGEPVPDWPMALTRALALVAAILLFRALVRYRRRALAQCRDCGRNSTTPPVEQRLWLGYAGFLSGLPYPLLKTHWALGGTIGLDHSDLARDGFTRGWLVVPAALVGLVLSLALVHRWGRVWPRWIPGLAGRPTPRGLLLFGGWFGSGLLLTMGLPAAVQMLGIPGAPAPRPIEGMHAWPPMVFYGSWLLWGLVLTPATRFYQLRTRGRCGLCGLGPEPA
;
A
#
# COMPACT_ATOMS: atom_id res chain seq x y z
N MET A 1 -20.65 -33.12 -1.43
CA MET A 1 -19.68 -32.42 -2.30
C MET A 1 -20.29 -31.08 -2.72
N GLU A 2 -19.91 -29.97 -2.09
CA GLU A 2 -20.33 -28.64 -2.58
C GLU A 2 -19.60 -28.34 -3.90
N THR A 3 -20.37 -28.12 -4.96
CA THR A 3 -19.86 -27.72 -6.27
C THR A 3 -19.18 -26.34 -6.17
N PRO A 4 -18.01 -26.16 -6.82
CA PRO A 4 -17.29 -24.90 -6.78
C PRO A 4 -18.09 -23.78 -7.46
N HIS A 5 -18.46 -22.75 -6.68
CA HIS A 5 -19.26 -21.63 -7.18
C HIS A 5 -18.42 -20.70 -8.08
N PRO A 6 -18.89 -20.31 -9.29
CA PRO A 6 -18.13 -19.64 -10.35
C PRO A 6 -17.36 -18.36 -9.95
N ARG A 7 -17.86 -17.57 -9.00
CA ARG A 7 -17.33 -16.22 -8.72
C ARG A 7 -15.92 -16.15 -8.12
N THR A 8 -15.40 -17.19 -7.47
CA THR A 8 -13.97 -17.17 -7.03
C THR A 8 -13.00 -17.49 -8.14
N HIS A 9 -13.41 -18.37 -9.06
CA HIS A 9 -12.60 -18.69 -10.22
C HIS A 9 -12.39 -17.44 -11.07
N VAL A 10 -13.38 -16.55 -11.15
CA VAL A 10 -13.24 -15.25 -11.85
C VAL A 10 -12.11 -14.39 -11.27
N HIS A 11 -12.01 -14.24 -9.94
CA HIS A 11 -10.97 -13.40 -9.35
C HIS A 11 -9.58 -14.04 -9.36
N ALA A 12 -9.51 -15.37 -9.18
CA ALA A 12 -8.27 -16.11 -9.32
C ALA A 12 -7.77 -16.09 -10.78
N ALA A 13 -8.66 -16.28 -11.75
CA ALA A 13 -8.34 -16.19 -13.18
C ALA A 13 -7.90 -14.79 -13.58
N ALA A 14 -8.58 -13.73 -13.08
CA ALA A 14 -8.17 -12.36 -13.33
C ALA A 14 -6.80 -12.04 -12.72
N ALA A 15 -6.50 -12.53 -11.51
CA ALA A 15 -5.17 -12.39 -10.90
C ALA A 15 -4.10 -13.13 -11.71
N LEU A 16 -4.40 -14.36 -12.15
CA LEU A 16 -3.51 -15.14 -13.02
C LEU A 16 -3.21 -14.40 -14.32
N ALA A 17 -4.24 -13.90 -15.01
CA ALA A 17 -4.09 -13.14 -16.24
C ALA A 17 -3.26 -11.87 -16.01
N ALA A 18 -3.56 -11.09 -14.95
CA ALA A 18 -2.80 -9.88 -14.63
C ALA A 18 -1.32 -10.18 -14.31
N SER A 19 -1.04 -11.27 -13.57
CA SER A 19 0.34 -11.70 -13.31
C SER A 19 1.06 -12.15 -14.59
N ALA A 20 0.40 -12.89 -15.47
CA ALA A 20 0.96 -13.29 -16.76
C ALA A 20 1.24 -12.07 -17.66
N VAL A 21 0.30 -11.12 -17.72
CA VAL A 21 0.47 -9.86 -18.48
C VAL A 21 1.59 -9.00 -17.88
N THR A 22 1.80 -9.02 -16.57
CA THR A 22 2.94 -8.34 -15.92
C THR A 22 4.28 -8.92 -16.41
N LEU A 23 4.38 -10.26 -16.52
CA LEU A 23 5.59 -10.91 -17.06
C LEU A 23 5.81 -10.53 -18.52
N LEU A 24 4.75 -10.57 -19.34
CA LEU A 24 4.83 -10.19 -20.75
C LEU A 24 5.29 -8.74 -20.92
N ALA A 25 4.70 -7.81 -20.16
CA ALA A 25 5.09 -6.39 -20.19
C ALA A 25 6.56 -6.18 -19.80
N PHE A 26 7.05 -6.92 -18.80
CA PHE A 26 8.45 -6.87 -18.41
C PHE A 26 9.40 -7.37 -19.51
N LEU A 27 9.04 -8.48 -20.16
CA LEU A 27 9.85 -9.07 -21.22
C LEU A 27 9.89 -8.19 -22.48
N THR A 28 8.80 -7.48 -22.79
CA THR A 28 8.75 -6.58 -23.96
C THR A 28 9.34 -5.21 -23.70
N ALA A 29 9.55 -4.82 -22.43
CA ALA A 29 10.14 -3.53 -22.07
C ALA A 29 11.57 -3.31 -22.59
N SER A 30 12.31 -4.38 -22.93
CA SER A 30 13.65 -4.31 -23.52
C SER A 30 13.66 -3.82 -24.97
N VAL A 31 12.52 -3.87 -25.67
CA VAL A 31 12.39 -3.50 -27.09
C VAL A 31 11.72 -2.12 -27.25
N LEU A 32 11.19 -1.56 -26.16
CA LEU A 32 10.52 -0.26 -26.16
C LEU A 32 11.48 0.89 -25.80
N PRO A 33 11.21 2.13 -26.27
CA PRO A 33 11.97 3.30 -25.86
C PRO A 33 11.98 3.45 -24.33
N ARG A 34 13.17 3.62 -23.76
CA ARG A 34 13.38 3.75 -22.31
C ARG A 34 13.55 5.21 -21.95
N GLY A 35 12.85 5.65 -20.90
CA GLY A 35 13.05 6.94 -20.25
C GLY A 35 13.93 6.81 -19.01
N GLU A 36 13.93 7.85 -18.17
CA GLU A 36 14.58 7.77 -16.87
C GLU A 36 13.73 7.00 -15.85
N ILE A 37 14.43 6.31 -14.96
CA ILE A 37 13.83 5.55 -13.86
C ILE A 37 14.39 6.11 -12.54
N LEU A 38 13.54 6.77 -11.75
CA LEU A 38 13.93 7.35 -10.46
C LEU A 38 14.13 6.29 -9.36
N PHE A 39 13.56 5.10 -9.54
CA PHE A 39 13.55 4.06 -8.53
C PHE A 39 13.86 2.72 -9.18
N VAL A 40 14.94 2.03 -8.82
CA VAL A 40 15.33 0.79 -9.50
C VAL A 40 15.12 -0.40 -8.56
N ILE A 41 14.59 -1.50 -9.10
CA ILE A 41 14.42 -2.78 -8.40
C ILE A 41 15.25 -3.86 -9.10
N PRO A 42 15.71 -4.90 -8.40
CA PRO A 42 16.44 -6.01 -9.03
C PRO A 42 15.65 -6.62 -10.20
N ALA A 43 16.31 -6.90 -11.31
CA ALA A 43 15.67 -7.39 -12.53
C ALA A 43 14.93 -8.73 -12.35
N TRP A 44 15.34 -9.56 -11.37
CA TRP A 44 14.68 -10.83 -11.06
C TRP A 44 13.35 -10.68 -10.31
N VAL A 45 13.08 -9.52 -9.71
CA VAL A 45 11.88 -9.30 -8.87
C VAL A 45 10.60 -9.47 -9.67
N THR A 46 10.49 -8.78 -10.80
CA THR A 46 9.26 -8.79 -11.63
C THR A 46 8.92 -10.17 -12.19
N PRO A 47 9.85 -10.93 -12.83
CA PRO A 47 9.52 -12.25 -13.34
C PRO A 47 9.19 -13.24 -12.21
N LEU A 48 9.91 -13.17 -11.07
CA LEU A 48 9.60 -14.00 -9.91
C LEU A 48 8.23 -13.66 -9.31
N ALA A 49 7.91 -12.37 -9.18
CA ALA A 49 6.61 -11.90 -8.69
C ALA A 49 5.45 -12.38 -9.56
N ALA A 50 5.61 -12.31 -10.89
CA ALA A 50 4.63 -12.82 -11.83
C ALA A 50 4.45 -14.34 -11.70
N ALA A 51 5.55 -15.12 -11.64
CA ALA A 51 5.50 -16.56 -11.46
C ALA A 51 4.82 -16.97 -10.14
N LEU A 52 5.15 -16.28 -9.04
CA LEU A 52 4.50 -16.50 -7.74
C LEU A 52 3.02 -16.09 -7.76
N GLY A 53 2.67 -15.02 -8.46
CA GLY A 53 1.28 -14.60 -8.65
C GLY A 53 0.44 -15.65 -9.39
N VAL A 54 0.98 -16.20 -10.49
CA VAL A 54 0.35 -17.28 -11.27
C VAL A 54 0.19 -18.54 -10.42
N THR A 55 1.26 -18.98 -9.74
CA THR A 55 1.21 -20.20 -8.91
C THR A 55 0.27 -20.05 -7.72
N ALA A 56 0.24 -18.89 -7.06
CA ALA A 56 -0.70 -18.60 -5.97
C ALA A 56 -2.16 -18.62 -6.46
N ALA A 57 -2.44 -17.96 -7.59
CA ALA A 57 -3.77 -17.94 -8.19
C ALA A 57 -4.22 -19.34 -8.62
N ALA A 58 -3.31 -20.15 -9.20
CA ALA A 58 -3.57 -21.54 -9.55
C ALA A 58 -3.84 -22.40 -8.31
N ALA A 59 -3.02 -22.28 -7.26
CA ALA A 59 -3.18 -23.04 -6.02
C ALA A 59 -4.54 -22.79 -5.34
N MET A 60 -5.08 -21.56 -5.42
CA MET A 60 -6.43 -21.26 -4.93
C MET A 60 -7.53 -22.04 -5.67
N MET A 61 -7.29 -22.43 -6.92
CA MET A 61 -8.22 -23.24 -7.71
C MET A 61 -8.16 -24.73 -7.32
N PHE A 62 -7.01 -25.23 -6.85
CA PHE A 62 -6.77 -26.65 -6.51
C PHE A 62 -6.93 -27.02 -5.01
N ARG A 63 -7.52 -26.13 -4.18
CA ARG A 63 -8.00 -26.40 -2.79
C ARG A 63 -6.94 -26.77 -1.70
N HIS A 64 -5.68 -26.32 -1.77
CA HIS A 64 -4.67 -26.56 -0.70
C HIS A 64 -4.60 -25.47 0.40
N HIS A 65 -5.49 -25.52 1.40
CA HIS A 65 -5.75 -24.43 2.36
C HIS A 65 -4.55 -23.74 3.05
N SER A 66 -3.66 -24.49 3.68
CA SER A 66 -2.57 -23.92 4.50
C SER A 66 -1.48 -23.30 3.63
N VAL A 67 -1.01 -24.07 2.64
CA VAL A 67 0.08 -23.68 1.74
C VAL A 67 -0.35 -22.51 0.83
N THR A 68 -1.59 -22.51 0.35
CA THR A 68 -2.09 -21.43 -0.51
C THR A 68 -2.05 -20.06 0.19
N THR A 69 -2.33 -19.98 1.49
CA THR A 69 -2.35 -18.69 2.20
C THR A 69 -0.94 -18.09 2.30
N ALA A 70 0.04 -18.90 2.69
CA ALA A 70 1.44 -18.46 2.80
C ALA A 70 2.02 -18.10 1.41
N LEU A 71 1.82 -18.97 0.41
CA LEU A 71 2.26 -18.71 -0.96
C LEU A 71 1.66 -17.41 -1.51
N THR A 72 0.37 -17.17 -1.26
CA THR A 72 -0.28 -15.94 -1.72
C THR A 72 0.27 -14.70 -1.00
N ALA A 73 0.57 -14.79 0.30
CA ALA A 73 1.16 -13.68 1.04
C ALA A 73 2.54 -13.30 0.48
N ILE A 74 3.37 -14.30 0.15
CA ILE A 74 4.67 -14.11 -0.50
C ILE A 74 4.48 -13.50 -1.89
N ALA A 75 3.58 -14.04 -2.70
CA ALA A 75 3.27 -13.52 -4.03
C ALA A 75 2.78 -12.06 -3.98
N LEU A 76 1.94 -11.70 -3.00
CA LEU A 76 1.51 -10.32 -2.77
C LEU A 76 2.66 -9.39 -2.42
N GLY A 77 3.56 -9.81 -1.51
CA GLY A 77 4.75 -9.04 -1.17
C GLY A 77 5.64 -8.80 -2.38
N MET A 78 5.85 -9.84 -3.20
CA MET A 78 6.66 -9.75 -4.42
C MET A 78 6.01 -8.88 -5.50
N LEU A 79 4.69 -8.95 -5.69
CA LEU A 79 3.99 -8.08 -6.64
C LEU A 79 3.99 -6.61 -6.18
N LEU A 80 3.86 -6.35 -4.88
CA LEU A 80 3.99 -5.00 -4.33
C LEU A 80 5.42 -4.46 -4.43
N LEU A 81 6.41 -5.33 -4.27
CA LEU A 81 7.82 -5.00 -4.51
C LEU A 81 8.07 -4.69 -5.99
N ALA A 82 7.50 -5.48 -6.92
CA ALA A 82 7.57 -5.24 -8.36
C ALA A 82 6.84 -3.95 -8.79
N ALA A 83 5.77 -3.58 -8.08
CA ALA A 83 5.07 -2.30 -8.23
C ALA A 83 5.82 -1.13 -7.57
N GLY A 84 6.98 -1.39 -6.94
CA GLY A 84 7.79 -0.38 -6.30
C GLY A 84 8.23 0.70 -7.28
N GLY A 85 8.02 1.96 -6.92
CA GLY A 85 8.29 3.11 -7.79
C GLY A 85 7.08 3.66 -8.54
N VAL A 86 5.91 2.98 -8.50
CA VAL A 86 4.70 3.42 -9.23
C VAL A 86 4.26 4.85 -8.90
N PHE A 87 4.51 5.32 -7.67
CA PHE A 87 4.25 6.71 -7.30
C PHE A 87 5.11 7.70 -8.08
N PHE A 88 6.41 7.39 -8.24
CA PHE A 88 7.32 8.22 -9.03
C PHE A 88 6.94 8.20 -10.50
N ASP A 89 6.50 7.05 -11.02
CA ASP A 89 6.03 6.95 -12.41
C ASP A 89 4.77 7.80 -12.68
N ILE A 90 3.96 8.08 -11.66
CA ILE A 90 2.81 9.00 -11.75
C ILE A 90 3.26 10.46 -11.58
N ALA A 91 4.20 10.72 -10.67
CA ALA A 91 4.68 12.07 -10.37
C ALA A 91 5.58 12.64 -11.50
N MET A 92 6.33 11.79 -12.17
CA MET A 92 7.33 12.19 -13.17
C MET A 92 6.72 12.79 -14.45
N PRO A 93 5.62 12.25 -15.03
CA PRO A 93 4.90 12.93 -16.10
C PRO A 93 4.39 14.32 -15.70
N ILE A 94 3.95 14.49 -14.45
CA ILE A 94 3.52 15.81 -13.95
C ILE A 94 4.71 16.77 -13.96
N ASN A 95 5.86 16.35 -13.43
CA ASN A 95 7.08 17.17 -13.47
C ASN A 95 7.52 17.50 -14.90
N TYR A 96 7.49 16.52 -15.79
CA TYR A 96 7.81 16.67 -17.21
C TYR A 96 6.92 17.73 -17.90
N LEU A 97 5.63 17.79 -17.57
CA LEU A 97 4.73 18.81 -18.11
C LEU A 97 5.08 20.25 -17.68
N PHE A 98 5.73 20.43 -16.52
CA PHE A 98 6.11 21.75 -16.01
C PHE A 98 7.56 22.16 -16.34
N VAL A 99 8.48 21.19 -16.38
CA VAL A 99 9.93 21.43 -16.44
C VAL A 99 10.56 20.88 -17.73
N GLY A 100 9.87 20.00 -18.46
CA GLY A 100 10.35 19.38 -19.69
C GLY A 100 11.32 18.21 -19.49
N GLU A 101 11.76 17.93 -18.27
CA GLU A 101 12.63 16.80 -17.93
C GLU A 101 12.32 16.28 -16.51
N PRO A 102 12.61 15.01 -16.18
CA PRO A 102 13.10 13.98 -17.08
C PRO A 102 11.97 13.27 -17.85
N VAL A 103 12.27 12.69 -19.01
CA VAL A 103 11.31 11.88 -19.81
C VAL A 103 10.94 10.58 -19.07
N PRO A 104 9.65 10.31 -18.76
CA PRO A 104 9.22 9.10 -18.06
C PRO A 104 9.48 7.79 -18.82
N ASP A 105 9.93 6.75 -18.12
CA ASP A 105 10.00 5.38 -18.64
C ASP A 105 8.63 4.69 -18.65
N TRP A 106 7.82 4.97 -19.69
CA TRP A 106 6.48 4.41 -19.86
C TRP A 106 6.41 2.88 -19.82
N PRO A 107 7.33 2.11 -20.44
CA PRO A 107 7.36 0.65 -20.30
C PRO A 107 7.46 0.16 -18.85
N MET A 108 8.32 0.80 -18.05
CA MET A 108 8.47 0.44 -16.64
C MET A 108 7.24 0.85 -15.83
N ALA A 109 6.70 2.05 -16.08
CA ALA A 109 5.47 2.53 -15.47
C ALA A 109 4.29 1.56 -15.70
N LEU A 110 4.15 1.07 -16.93
CA LEU A 110 3.13 0.08 -17.28
C LEU A 110 3.35 -1.24 -16.53
N THR A 111 4.58 -1.74 -16.50
CA THR A 111 4.93 -2.99 -15.79
C THR A 111 4.56 -2.90 -14.30
N ARG A 112 4.89 -1.78 -13.65
CA ARG A 112 4.57 -1.54 -12.24
C ARG A 112 3.08 -1.38 -11.97
N ALA A 113 2.37 -0.69 -12.86
CA ALA A 113 0.92 -0.56 -12.79
C ALA A 113 0.23 -1.94 -12.90
N LEU A 114 0.68 -2.79 -13.81
CA LEU A 114 0.18 -4.16 -13.97
C LEU A 114 0.49 -5.02 -12.73
N ALA A 115 1.69 -4.92 -12.18
CA ALA A 115 2.06 -5.60 -10.94
C ALA A 115 1.16 -5.17 -9.76
N LEU A 116 0.85 -3.88 -9.66
CA LEU A 116 -0.07 -3.36 -8.63
C LEU A 116 -1.50 -3.88 -8.83
N VAL A 117 -2.00 -3.89 -10.07
CA VAL A 117 -3.32 -4.45 -10.40
C VAL A 117 -3.36 -5.94 -10.07
N ALA A 118 -2.32 -6.70 -10.42
CA ALA A 118 -2.20 -8.12 -10.07
C ALA A 118 -2.22 -8.32 -8.55
N ALA A 119 -1.49 -7.50 -7.78
CA ALA A 119 -1.51 -7.54 -6.31
C ALA A 119 -2.91 -7.27 -5.74
N ILE A 120 -3.63 -6.26 -6.26
CA ILE A 120 -5.00 -5.93 -5.83
C ILE A 120 -5.96 -7.10 -6.11
N LEU A 121 -5.90 -7.69 -7.32
CA LEU A 121 -6.74 -8.81 -7.71
C LEU A 121 -6.44 -10.05 -6.87
N LEU A 122 -5.17 -10.36 -6.66
CA LEU A 122 -4.71 -11.48 -5.84
C LEU A 122 -5.13 -11.30 -4.37
N PHE A 123 -5.04 -10.08 -3.83
CA PHE A 123 -5.50 -9.77 -2.47
C PHE A 123 -7.01 -9.98 -2.35
N ARG A 124 -7.80 -9.54 -3.34
CA ARG A 124 -9.26 -9.78 -3.38
C ARG A 124 -9.58 -11.27 -3.48
N ALA A 125 -8.83 -12.04 -4.26
CA ALA A 125 -8.96 -13.49 -4.35
C ALA A 125 -8.66 -14.14 -2.99
N LEU A 126 -7.55 -13.76 -2.34
CA LEU A 126 -7.14 -14.24 -1.02
C LEU A 126 -8.21 -13.95 0.05
N VAL A 127 -8.75 -12.73 0.08
CA VAL A 127 -9.80 -12.35 1.04
C VAL A 127 -11.02 -13.24 0.88
N ARG A 128 -11.45 -13.54 -0.36
CA ARG A 128 -12.60 -14.43 -0.62
C ARG A 128 -12.28 -15.88 -0.30
N TYR A 129 -11.09 -16.34 -0.64
CA TYR A 129 -10.59 -17.66 -0.31
C TYR A 129 -10.61 -17.88 1.21
N ARG A 130 -10.04 -16.95 1.99
CA ARG A 130 -10.02 -17.01 3.45
C ARG A 130 -11.41 -16.92 4.07
N ARG A 131 -12.32 -16.11 3.53
CA ARG A 131 -13.72 -16.05 4.02
C ARG A 131 -14.40 -17.41 3.92
N ARG A 132 -14.18 -18.14 2.82
CA ARG A 132 -14.72 -19.49 2.66
C ARG A 132 -14.09 -20.48 3.63
N ALA A 133 -12.77 -20.45 3.78
CA ALA A 133 -12.06 -21.32 4.72
C ALA A 133 -12.48 -21.08 6.18
N LEU A 134 -12.87 -19.85 6.53
CA LEU A 134 -13.31 -19.45 7.88
C LEU A 134 -14.84 -19.46 8.07
N ALA A 135 -15.61 -20.02 7.13
CA ALA A 135 -17.09 -20.01 7.14
C ALA A 135 -17.71 -18.62 7.37
N GLN A 136 -17.06 -17.56 6.90
CA GLN A 136 -17.55 -16.18 6.96
C GLN A 136 -18.46 -15.90 5.76
N CYS A 137 -19.37 -14.92 5.92
CA CYS A 137 -20.19 -14.46 4.80
C CYS A 137 -19.31 -14.02 3.62
N ARG A 138 -19.59 -14.57 2.43
CA ARG A 138 -18.76 -14.38 1.23
C ARG A 138 -18.72 -12.91 0.78
N ASP A 139 -19.80 -12.17 1.01
CA ASP A 139 -19.94 -10.77 0.59
C ASP A 139 -19.48 -9.78 1.67
N CYS A 140 -20.07 -9.85 2.87
CA CYS A 140 -19.74 -8.90 3.92
C CYS A 140 -18.51 -9.30 4.75
N GLY A 141 -18.17 -10.59 4.82
CA GLY A 141 -17.08 -11.13 5.64
C GLY A 141 -17.40 -11.29 7.13
N ARG A 142 -18.65 -11.03 7.55
CA ARG A 142 -19.08 -11.21 8.94
C ARG A 142 -19.29 -12.70 9.26
N ASN A 143 -18.99 -13.08 10.49
CA ASN A 143 -19.45 -14.30 11.15
C ASN A 143 -20.04 -13.91 12.52
N SER A 144 -20.74 -14.85 13.17
CA SER A 144 -21.37 -14.65 14.48
C SER A 144 -20.38 -14.31 15.60
N THR A 145 -19.07 -14.47 15.38
CA THR A 145 -17.99 -14.30 16.37
C THR A 145 -17.06 -13.12 16.07
N THR A 146 -17.54 -12.10 15.34
CA THR A 146 -16.69 -10.94 14.97
C THR A 146 -16.18 -10.25 16.24
N PRO A 147 -14.86 -10.09 16.44
CA PRO A 147 -14.29 -9.63 17.71
C PRO A 147 -14.71 -8.19 18.06
N PRO A 148 -14.75 -7.85 19.36
CA PRO A 148 -15.18 -6.54 19.85
C PRO A 148 -14.26 -5.40 19.38
N VAL A 149 -14.86 -4.21 19.31
CA VAL A 149 -14.26 -2.98 18.74
C VAL A 149 -12.95 -2.58 19.40
N GLU A 150 -12.82 -2.78 20.70
CA GLU A 150 -11.70 -2.28 21.52
C GLU A 150 -10.37 -2.95 21.18
N GLN A 151 -10.40 -4.21 20.74
CA GLN A 151 -9.18 -5.00 20.47
C GLN A 151 -8.37 -4.51 19.26
N ARG A 152 -8.86 -3.52 18.50
CA ARG A 152 -8.23 -3.08 17.24
C ARG A 152 -7.94 -1.58 17.19
N LEU A 153 -8.17 -0.85 18.28
CA LEU A 153 -7.84 0.58 18.35
C LEU A 153 -6.33 0.83 18.20
N TRP A 154 -5.51 -0.10 18.69
CA TRP A 154 -4.05 -0.05 18.60
C TRP A 154 -3.55 0.10 17.16
N LEU A 155 -4.28 -0.40 16.15
CA LEU A 155 -3.87 -0.28 14.74
C LEU A 155 -3.78 1.18 14.28
N GLY A 156 -4.70 2.03 14.74
CA GLY A 156 -4.69 3.45 14.41
C GLY A 156 -3.55 4.19 15.11
N TYR A 157 -3.30 3.87 16.38
CA TYR A 157 -2.17 4.43 17.13
C TYR A 157 -0.81 3.95 16.60
N ALA A 158 -0.69 2.67 16.27
CA ALA A 158 0.52 2.13 15.64
C ALA A 158 0.76 2.79 14.28
N GLY A 159 -0.30 3.02 13.48
CA GLY A 159 -0.20 3.77 12.23
C GLY A 159 0.26 5.21 12.45
N PHE A 160 -0.32 5.89 13.44
CA PHE A 160 0.11 7.23 13.82
C PHE A 160 1.59 7.26 14.23
N LEU A 161 2.01 6.39 15.16
CA LEU A 161 3.40 6.34 15.62
C LEU A 161 4.38 5.97 14.50
N SER A 162 3.98 5.07 13.60
CA SER A 162 4.82 4.65 12.47
C SER A 162 4.94 5.74 11.40
N GLY A 163 3.98 6.66 11.28
CA GLY A 163 4.05 7.76 10.32
C GLY A 163 4.81 8.99 10.83
N LEU A 164 5.07 9.12 12.14
CA LEU A 164 5.72 10.29 12.75
C LEU A 164 7.18 10.55 12.35
N PRO A 165 8.05 9.54 12.15
CA PRO A 165 9.48 9.80 11.98
C PRO A 165 9.81 10.72 10.80
N TYR A 166 9.12 10.56 9.67
CA TYR A 166 9.32 11.40 8.49
C TYR A 166 8.98 12.88 8.72
N PRO A 167 7.74 13.27 9.08
CA PRO A 167 7.39 14.67 9.29
C PRO A 167 8.18 15.30 10.44
N LEU A 168 8.54 14.55 11.49
CA LEU A 168 9.36 15.09 12.59
C LEU A 168 10.76 15.45 12.12
N LEU A 169 11.47 14.53 11.46
CA LEU A 169 12.85 14.78 11.03
C LEU A 169 12.90 15.83 9.91
N LYS A 170 11.96 15.80 8.96
CA LYS A 170 11.86 16.83 7.92
C LYS A 170 11.52 18.20 8.47
N THR A 171 10.65 18.29 9.48
CA THR A 171 10.36 19.58 10.15
C THR A 171 11.56 20.06 10.96
N HIS A 172 12.29 19.17 11.62
CA HIS A 172 13.52 19.51 12.31
C HIS A 172 14.57 20.10 11.36
N TRP A 173 14.79 19.48 10.19
CA TRP A 173 15.68 20.04 9.16
C TRP A 173 15.19 21.39 8.64
N ALA A 174 13.89 21.54 8.40
CA ALA A 174 13.29 22.81 7.97
C ALA A 174 13.46 23.94 9.00
N LEU A 175 13.60 23.61 10.29
CA LEU A 175 13.90 24.56 11.37
C LEU A 175 15.40 24.80 11.57
N GLY A 176 16.26 24.28 10.67
CA GLY A 176 17.71 24.46 10.70
C GLY A 176 18.48 23.39 11.48
N GLY A 177 17.81 22.36 11.96
CA GLY A 177 18.44 21.24 12.65
C GLY A 177 19.23 20.32 11.71
N THR A 178 20.27 19.66 12.20
CA THR A 178 21.22 18.88 11.39
C THR A 178 21.28 17.39 11.75
N ILE A 179 20.30 16.86 12.50
CA ILE A 179 20.28 15.44 12.89
C ILE A 179 20.40 14.54 11.65
N GLY A 180 21.47 13.75 11.56
CA GLY A 180 21.73 12.85 10.45
C GLY A 180 22.26 13.52 9.18
N LEU A 181 22.76 14.76 9.28
CA LEU A 181 23.41 15.52 8.21
C LEU A 181 24.81 15.98 8.65
N ASP A 182 25.78 15.90 7.76
CA ASP A 182 27.16 16.36 8.01
C ASP A 182 27.28 17.88 7.90
N HIS A 183 26.44 18.52 7.08
CA HIS A 183 26.46 19.95 6.80
C HIS A 183 25.06 20.58 6.84
N SER A 184 24.97 21.85 7.24
CA SER A 184 23.71 22.57 7.41
C SER A 184 22.99 22.96 6.11
N ASP A 185 23.69 22.90 4.98
CA ASP A 185 23.15 23.39 3.70
C ASP A 185 22.00 22.51 3.20
N LEU A 186 22.07 21.20 3.46
CA LEU A 186 20.98 20.25 3.21
C LEU A 186 19.75 20.50 4.10
N ALA A 187 19.96 21.05 5.30
CA ALA A 187 18.87 21.42 6.21
C ALA A 187 18.20 22.73 5.75
N ARG A 188 18.97 23.70 5.26
CA ARG A 188 18.45 24.97 4.71
C ARG A 188 17.60 24.78 3.46
N ASP A 189 17.96 23.82 2.61
CA ASP A 189 17.13 23.40 1.49
C ASP A 189 15.91 22.55 1.92
N GLY A 190 15.75 22.24 3.21
CA GLY A 190 14.74 21.31 3.71
C GLY A 190 13.29 21.71 3.38
N PHE A 191 12.99 23.01 3.34
CA PHE A 191 11.67 23.51 2.94
C PHE A 191 11.43 23.31 1.43
N THR A 192 12.46 23.57 0.61
CA THR A 192 12.44 23.48 -0.85
C THR A 192 12.56 22.03 -1.34
N ARG A 193 13.23 21.14 -0.59
CA ARG A 193 13.53 19.74 -0.92
C ARG A 193 12.88 18.77 0.07
N GLY A 194 11.57 18.59 -0.12
CA GLY A 194 10.81 17.47 0.45
C GLY A 194 9.87 17.80 1.60
N TRP A 195 9.81 19.05 2.07
CA TRP A 195 8.77 19.44 3.03
C TRP A 195 7.35 19.35 2.44
N LEU A 196 7.21 19.40 1.10
CA LEU A 196 5.94 19.21 0.40
C LEU A 196 5.19 17.91 0.78
N VAL A 197 5.92 16.88 1.19
CA VAL A 197 5.34 15.58 1.60
C VAL A 197 4.86 15.61 3.04
N VAL A 198 5.33 16.55 3.88
CA VAL A 198 4.96 16.68 5.29
C VAL A 198 3.45 16.90 5.46
N PRO A 199 2.78 17.84 4.76
CA PRO A 199 1.32 17.97 4.83
C PRO A 199 0.57 16.69 4.50
N ALA A 200 0.98 15.97 3.45
CA ALA A 200 0.37 14.70 3.07
C ALA A 200 0.56 13.63 4.16
N ALA A 201 1.75 13.57 4.78
CA ALA A 201 2.03 12.68 5.90
C ALA A 201 1.15 13.04 7.12
N LEU A 202 1.01 14.32 7.46
CA LEU A 202 0.13 14.76 8.55
C LEU A 202 -1.33 14.38 8.31
N VAL A 203 -1.83 14.54 7.07
CA VAL A 203 -3.18 14.07 6.69
C VAL A 203 -3.30 12.55 6.86
N GLY A 204 -2.29 11.79 6.46
CA GLY A 204 -2.23 10.35 6.69
C GLY A 204 -2.25 9.98 8.18
N LEU A 205 -1.52 10.71 9.02
CA LEU A 205 -1.47 10.48 10.47
C LEU A 205 -2.85 10.66 11.10
N VAL A 206 -3.51 11.77 10.75
CA VAL A 206 -4.89 12.08 11.14
C VAL A 206 -5.83 10.97 10.64
N LEU A 207 -5.70 10.55 9.39
CA LEU A 207 -6.46 9.44 8.80
C LEU A 207 -6.29 8.14 9.61
N SER A 208 -5.06 7.81 10.03
CA SER A 208 -4.77 6.58 10.79
C SER A 208 -5.57 6.52 12.09
N LEU A 209 -5.65 7.65 12.80
CA LEU A 209 -6.48 7.78 14.00
C LEU A 209 -7.98 7.82 13.68
N ALA A 210 -8.37 8.53 12.61
CA ALA A 210 -9.76 8.63 12.19
C ALA A 210 -10.38 7.26 11.89
N LEU A 211 -9.61 6.32 11.31
CA LEU A 211 -10.06 4.95 11.01
C LEU A 211 -10.47 4.14 12.26
N VAL A 212 -9.96 4.48 13.44
CA VAL A 212 -10.27 3.73 14.68
C VAL A 212 -11.18 4.50 15.64
N HIS A 213 -11.17 5.83 15.59
CA HIS A 213 -11.93 6.68 16.51
C HIS A 213 -13.34 7.05 16.03
N ARG A 214 -14.12 7.69 16.93
CA ARG A 214 -15.46 8.22 16.63
C ARG A 214 -15.46 9.32 15.56
N TRP A 215 -14.39 10.11 15.49
CA TRP A 215 -14.34 11.29 14.63
C TRP A 215 -14.14 10.99 13.14
N GLY A 216 -13.66 9.78 12.80
CA GLY A 216 -13.74 9.29 11.44
C GLY A 216 -15.12 8.78 11.03
N ARG A 217 -16.11 8.73 11.94
CA ARG A 217 -17.50 8.36 11.61
C ARG A 217 -18.44 9.56 11.68
N VAL A 218 -18.19 10.46 12.62
CA VAL A 218 -18.95 11.69 12.80
C VAL A 218 -17.97 12.82 13.00
N TRP A 219 -18.07 13.86 12.19
CA TRP A 219 -17.19 15.02 12.28
C TRP A 219 -17.25 15.64 13.70
N PRO A 220 -16.07 15.98 14.29
CA PRO A 220 -16.02 16.65 15.58
C PRO A 220 -16.83 17.95 15.61
N ARG A 221 -17.42 18.25 16.77
CA ARG A 221 -18.24 19.46 16.94
C ARG A 221 -17.47 20.78 16.75
N TRP A 222 -16.15 20.75 16.86
CA TRP A 222 -15.28 21.91 16.69
C TRP A 222 -14.93 22.23 15.24
N ILE A 223 -15.29 21.39 14.25
CA ILE A 223 -15.03 21.68 12.83
C ILE A 223 -16.17 22.51 12.27
N PRO A 224 -15.93 23.79 11.91
CA PRO A 224 -16.96 24.66 11.37
C PRO A 224 -17.60 24.06 10.10
N GLY A 225 -18.93 24.14 9.98
CA GLY A 225 -19.68 23.68 8.80
C GLY A 225 -19.89 22.17 8.67
N LEU A 226 -19.14 21.34 9.39
CA LEU A 226 -19.24 19.88 9.33
C LEU A 226 -19.61 19.24 10.67
N ALA A 227 -19.62 20.01 11.77
CA ALA A 227 -19.93 19.57 13.12
C ALA A 227 -21.13 18.60 13.19
N GLY A 228 -20.90 17.40 13.72
CA GLY A 228 -21.96 16.40 13.96
C GLY A 228 -22.47 15.67 12.71
N ARG A 229 -22.02 16.03 11.50
CA ARG A 229 -22.38 15.33 10.27
C ARG A 229 -21.64 13.99 10.15
N PRO A 230 -22.24 12.97 9.50
CA PRO A 230 -21.54 11.72 9.23
C PRO A 230 -20.35 11.98 8.30
N THR A 231 -19.19 11.42 8.63
CA THR A 231 -18.01 11.54 7.79
C THR A 231 -18.19 10.70 6.52
N PRO A 232 -17.92 11.23 5.32
CA PRO A 232 -18.07 10.48 4.09
C PRO A 232 -17.25 9.19 4.12
N ARG A 233 -17.93 8.04 4.19
CA ARG A 233 -17.29 6.72 4.28
C ARG A 233 -16.31 6.48 3.13
N GLY A 234 -16.64 6.95 1.93
CA GLY A 234 -15.80 6.84 0.74
C GLY A 234 -14.44 7.53 0.90
N LEU A 235 -14.40 8.70 1.55
CA LEU A 235 -13.17 9.48 1.75
C LEU A 235 -12.15 8.71 2.59
N LEU A 236 -12.58 8.15 3.73
CA LEU A 236 -11.70 7.38 4.63
C LEU A 236 -11.25 6.06 4.02
N LEU A 237 -12.14 5.39 3.26
CA LEU A 237 -11.78 4.14 2.60
C LEU A 237 -10.83 4.37 1.44
N PHE A 238 -11.06 5.41 0.64
CA PHE A 238 -10.14 5.81 -0.41
C PHE A 238 -8.78 6.15 0.19
N GLY A 239 -8.73 7.08 1.15
CA GLY A 239 -7.49 7.47 1.81
C GLY A 239 -6.76 6.30 2.47
N GLY A 240 -7.49 5.42 3.16
CA GLY A 240 -6.91 4.26 3.81
C GLY A 240 -6.30 3.25 2.83
N TRP A 241 -7.04 2.86 1.78
CA TRP A 241 -6.53 1.90 0.80
C TRP A 241 -5.46 2.49 -0.11
N PHE A 242 -5.62 3.75 -0.53
CA PHE A 242 -4.63 4.49 -1.30
C PHE A 242 -3.34 4.64 -0.50
N GLY A 243 -3.43 5.12 0.75
CA GLY A 243 -2.30 5.26 1.65
C GLY A 243 -1.59 3.94 1.91
N SER A 244 -2.33 2.85 2.16
CA SER A 244 -1.75 1.51 2.30
C SER A 244 -0.99 1.06 1.05
N GLY A 245 -1.57 1.21 -0.14
CA GLY A 245 -0.90 0.85 -1.39
C GLY A 245 0.35 1.69 -1.63
N LEU A 246 0.25 3.00 -1.43
CA LEU A 246 1.36 3.93 -1.56
C LEU A 246 2.52 3.59 -0.61
N LEU A 247 2.22 3.43 0.68
CA LEU A 247 3.24 3.14 1.71
C LEU A 247 3.90 1.78 1.49
N LEU A 248 3.15 0.75 1.11
CA LEU A 248 3.71 -0.58 0.86
C LEU A 248 4.58 -0.62 -0.40
N THR A 249 4.17 0.06 -1.48
CA THR A 249 4.96 0.13 -2.73
C THR A 249 6.23 0.97 -2.56
N MET A 250 6.29 1.91 -1.63
CA MET A 250 7.51 2.65 -1.30
C MET A 250 8.39 1.95 -0.26
N GLY A 251 7.77 1.36 0.77
CA GLY A 251 8.48 0.77 1.91
C GLY A 251 9.15 -0.57 1.62
N LEU A 252 8.50 -1.46 0.85
CA LEU A 252 9.05 -2.79 0.53
C LEU A 252 10.37 -2.71 -0.25
N PRO A 253 10.46 -1.96 -1.36
CA PRO A 253 11.71 -1.88 -2.10
C PRO A 253 12.84 -1.20 -1.32
N ALA A 254 12.51 -0.24 -0.44
CA ALA A 254 13.49 0.36 0.43
C ALA A 254 14.04 -0.65 1.44
N ALA A 255 13.18 -1.48 2.03
CA ALA A 255 13.62 -2.58 2.90
C ALA A 255 14.53 -3.57 2.17
N VAL A 256 14.22 -3.91 0.91
CA VAL A 256 15.07 -4.77 0.08
C VAL A 256 16.46 -4.16 -0.16
N GLN A 257 16.54 -2.86 -0.43
CA GLN A 257 17.82 -2.15 -0.58
C GLN A 257 18.61 -2.12 0.73
N MET A 258 17.94 -1.90 1.87
CA MET A 258 18.58 -1.85 3.20
C MET A 258 19.10 -3.21 3.67
N LEU A 259 18.43 -4.30 3.30
CA LEU A 259 18.85 -5.66 3.60
C LEU A 259 20.02 -6.13 2.70
N GLY A 260 20.48 -5.29 1.75
CA GLY A 260 21.58 -5.64 0.86
C GLY A 260 21.29 -6.84 -0.02
N ILE A 261 20.02 -7.04 -0.42
CA ILE A 261 19.64 -8.20 -1.22
C ILE A 261 20.40 -8.16 -2.57
N PRO A 262 21.04 -9.26 -3.00
CA PRO A 262 21.81 -9.29 -4.23
C PRO A 262 21.03 -8.77 -5.46
N GLY A 263 21.67 -7.87 -6.21
CA GLY A 263 21.07 -7.22 -7.38
C GLY A 263 20.12 -6.06 -7.06
N ALA A 264 19.87 -5.74 -5.79
CA ALA A 264 19.25 -4.48 -5.42
C ALA A 264 20.28 -3.35 -5.62
N PRO A 265 19.89 -2.23 -6.25
CA PRO A 265 20.75 -1.05 -6.30
C PRO A 265 21.12 -0.64 -4.87
N ALA A 266 22.37 -0.29 -4.65
CA ALA A 266 22.73 0.38 -3.40
C ALA A 266 21.91 1.69 -3.30
N PRO A 267 21.42 2.05 -2.09
CA PRO A 267 20.85 3.36 -1.88
C PRO A 267 21.84 4.41 -2.40
N ARG A 268 21.43 5.29 -3.31
CA ARG A 268 22.30 6.38 -3.75
C ARG A 268 22.60 7.24 -2.52
N PRO A 269 23.86 7.32 -2.06
CA PRO A 269 24.19 8.15 -0.93
C PRO A 269 23.87 9.60 -1.30
N ILE A 270 23.11 10.26 -0.44
CA ILE A 270 22.94 11.70 -0.52
C ILE A 270 24.17 12.26 0.17
N GLU A 271 25.03 12.93 -0.59
CA GLU A 271 26.24 13.56 -0.05
C GLU A 271 25.87 14.43 1.15
N GLY A 272 26.60 14.26 2.27
CA GLY A 272 26.32 14.95 3.53
C GLY A 272 25.13 14.45 4.34
N MET A 273 24.50 13.31 3.98
CA MET A 273 23.47 12.64 4.78
C MET A 273 23.96 11.27 5.24
N HIS A 274 23.78 10.97 6.52
CA HIS A 274 24.07 9.65 7.07
C HIS A 274 23.18 8.58 6.40
N ALA A 275 23.55 7.31 6.47
CA ALA A 275 22.73 6.24 5.89
C ALA A 275 21.42 5.99 6.65
N TRP A 276 21.34 6.36 7.94
CA TRP A 276 20.21 6.01 8.82
C TRP A 276 18.90 6.80 8.61
N PRO A 277 18.88 8.10 8.25
CA PRO A 277 17.61 8.81 8.07
C PRO A 277 16.71 8.20 6.98
N PRO A 278 17.22 7.84 5.78
CA PRO A 278 16.42 7.07 4.82
C PRO A 278 15.91 5.74 5.37
N MET A 279 16.70 5.04 6.19
CA MET A 279 16.28 3.79 6.85
C MET A 279 15.08 4.00 7.76
N VAL A 280 15.14 5.05 8.58
CA VAL A 280 14.04 5.42 9.46
C VAL A 280 12.80 5.82 8.65
N PHE A 281 12.94 6.61 7.58
CA PHE A 281 11.81 7.01 6.74
C PHE A 281 11.09 5.83 6.12
N TYR A 282 11.78 5.07 5.27
CA TYR A 282 11.12 4.03 4.50
C TYR A 282 10.74 2.82 5.35
N GLY A 283 11.53 2.50 6.38
CA GLY A 283 11.17 1.49 7.37
C GLY A 283 9.90 1.86 8.12
N SER A 284 9.80 3.11 8.58
CA SER A 284 8.59 3.61 9.25
C SER A 284 7.38 3.62 8.33
N TRP A 285 7.54 3.97 7.05
CA TRP A 285 6.48 3.90 6.04
C TRP A 285 6.02 2.47 5.76
N LEU A 286 6.94 1.51 5.70
CA LEU A 286 6.59 0.10 5.55
C LEU A 286 5.72 -0.37 6.73
N LEU A 287 6.17 -0.10 7.96
CA LEU A 287 5.42 -0.41 9.18
C LEU A 287 4.05 0.26 9.16
N TRP A 288 4.00 1.53 8.75
CA TRP A 288 2.77 2.29 8.64
C TRP A 288 1.79 1.66 7.63
N GLY A 289 2.25 1.28 6.44
CA GLY A 289 1.44 0.59 5.44
C GLY A 289 0.89 -0.75 5.95
N LEU A 290 1.72 -1.51 6.68
CA LEU A 290 1.36 -2.81 7.24
C LEU A 290 0.27 -2.72 8.32
N VAL A 291 0.25 -1.65 9.14
CA VAL A 291 -0.79 -1.44 10.17
C VAL A 291 -2.01 -0.68 9.63
N LEU A 292 -1.82 0.21 8.65
CA LEU A 292 -2.91 0.96 8.01
C LEU A 292 -3.83 0.06 7.20
N THR A 293 -3.28 -0.99 6.56
CA THR A 293 -4.05 -1.96 5.76
C THR A 293 -5.14 -2.66 6.60
N PRO A 294 -4.82 -3.33 7.73
CA PRO A 294 -5.83 -3.93 8.59
C PRO A 294 -6.71 -2.88 9.31
N ALA A 295 -6.20 -1.67 9.62
CA ALA A 295 -7.02 -0.58 10.17
C ALA A 295 -8.14 -0.18 9.20
N THR A 296 -7.78 0.03 7.93
CA THR A 296 -8.72 0.39 6.85
C THR A 296 -9.74 -0.72 6.62
N ARG A 297 -9.28 -1.98 6.58
CA ARG A 297 -10.18 -3.14 6.46
C ARG A 297 -11.13 -3.24 7.65
N PHE A 298 -10.66 -2.98 8.86
CA PHE A 298 -11.50 -2.99 10.05
C PHE A 298 -12.55 -1.87 10.00
N TYR A 299 -12.16 -0.65 9.66
CA TYR A 299 -13.07 0.47 9.43
C TYR A 299 -14.12 0.13 8.37
N GLN A 300 -13.71 -0.50 7.26
CA GLN A 300 -14.60 -0.93 6.19
C GLN A 300 -15.65 -1.93 6.65
N LEU A 301 -15.27 -2.90 7.48
CA LEU A 301 -16.20 -3.90 8.02
C LEU A 301 -17.16 -3.28 9.03
N ARG A 302 -16.66 -2.39 9.89
CA ARG A 302 -17.44 -1.73 10.95
C ARG A 302 -18.49 -0.76 10.41
N THR A 303 -18.18 -0.06 9.33
CA THR A 303 -19.05 0.97 8.74
C THR A 303 -19.97 0.44 7.63
N ARG A 304 -19.97 -0.88 7.37
CA ARG A 304 -20.93 -1.50 6.47
C ARG A 304 -22.30 -1.62 7.16
N GLY A 305 -23.36 -1.26 6.45
CA GLY A 305 -24.74 -1.53 6.86
C GLY A 305 -25.10 -3.03 6.82
N ARG A 306 -26.40 -3.33 6.94
CA ARG A 306 -26.95 -4.68 6.87
C ARG A 306 -26.57 -5.38 5.57
N CYS A 307 -26.07 -6.60 5.65
CA CYS A 307 -25.73 -7.39 4.48
C CYS A 307 -26.96 -8.06 3.90
N GLY A 308 -27.25 -7.85 2.62
CA GLY A 308 -28.37 -8.50 1.93
C GLY A 308 -28.25 -10.04 1.81
N LEU A 309 -27.03 -10.59 1.90
CA LEU A 309 -26.81 -12.04 1.75
C LEU A 309 -26.99 -12.81 3.06
N CYS A 310 -26.50 -12.28 4.19
CA CYS A 310 -26.51 -13.00 5.47
C CYS A 310 -27.33 -12.30 6.56
N GLY A 311 -27.99 -11.18 6.26
CA GLY A 311 -28.83 -10.43 7.20
C GLY A 311 -28.10 -9.72 8.35
N LEU A 312 -26.82 -10.03 8.58
CA LEU A 312 -26.01 -9.44 9.66
C LEU A 312 -25.68 -7.97 9.39
N GLY A 313 -25.84 -7.15 10.44
CA GLY A 313 -25.48 -5.74 10.46
C GLY A 313 -26.51 -4.89 11.19
N PRO A 314 -26.16 -3.64 11.54
CA PRO A 314 -27.13 -2.70 12.08
C PRO A 314 -28.21 -2.45 11.02
N GLU A 315 -29.46 -2.32 11.46
CA GLU A 315 -30.53 -1.86 10.58
C GLU A 315 -30.20 -0.48 10.01
N PRO A 316 -30.53 -0.21 8.74
CA PRO A 316 -30.47 1.14 8.22
C PRO A 316 -31.38 2.02 9.09
N ALA A 317 -30.79 3.05 9.69
CA ALA A 317 -31.53 4.10 10.38
C ALA A 317 -32.30 4.96 9.39
#